data_AF-A0A9D4WUW6-F1
#
_entry.id   AF-A0A9D4WUW6-F1
#
_cell.length_a   1.000
_cell.length_b   1.000
_cell.length_c   1.000
_cell.angle_alpha   90.00
_cell.angle_beta   90.00
_cell.angle_gamma   90.00
#
_symmetry.space_group_name_H-M   'P 1'
#
loop_
_entity.id
_entity.type
_entity.pdbx_description
1 polymer ?
#
loop_
_entity_poly.entity_id
_entity_poly.type
_entity_poly.pdbx_seq_one_letter_code
_entity_poly.pdbx_strand_id
1 'polypeptide(L)'
;METNKRTTFYIKETMPDLQSLKVLQGMMSNSIQRKFTLKYGGILDLLRVLVKVEVVTALGQFYDPPLLCLLFQYFLLALTLEEFGLYLYIPKDRKGPYMGMGKKVKPKNLAMTLGMPTEDLLSHYKEDRDIQGIKRSYLEGVARRMDGDERWGSYVDILDLIMLGIILFPNVVNFVDVSAINIFWVVKNLEVDLVPTLLVDVYYTMRIFHNREKGSLRCCIPLSYQWFSSHLYKNIHMIEIKSLCPSMKDQSYDTPNPIPVSIQEVDNLKSTIVRLEQDNESLEHSLYDATYEKNQISYDLQQKDKQLLENMEELHI
;
A
#
# COMPACT_ATOMS: atom_id res chain seq x y z
N MET A 1 -41.75 -15.01 -12.76
CA MET A 1 -40.44 -14.45 -12.34
C MET A 1 -39.43 -15.56 -12.47
N GLU A 2 -38.67 -15.59 -13.57
CA GLU A 2 -37.53 -16.50 -13.70
C GLU A 2 -36.49 -16.07 -12.66
N THR A 3 -36.23 -16.95 -11.69
CA THR A 3 -35.10 -16.83 -10.80
C THR A 3 -33.84 -17.10 -11.61
N ASN A 4 -33.31 -16.04 -12.22
CA ASN A 4 -32.00 -16.06 -12.87
C ASN A 4 -30.98 -16.50 -11.82
N LYS A 5 -30.60 -17.78 -11.84
CA LYS A 5 -29.55 -18.30 -10.96
C LYS A 5 -28.29 -17.51 -11.27
N ARG A 6 -27.84 -16.67 -10.34
CA ARG A 6 -26.52 -16.03 -10.43
C ARG A 6 -25.48 -17.14 -10.52
N THR A 7 -24.86 -17.29 -11.69
CA THR A 7 -23.71 -18.17 -11.86
C THR A 7 -22.58 -17.66 -10.97
N THR A 8 -22.22 -18.44 -9.96
CA THR A 8 -21.08 -18.17 -9.07
C THR A 8 -19.79 -18.45 -9.85
N PHE A 9 -18.95 -17.43 -10.00
CA PHE A 9 -17.62 -17.59 -10.61
C PHE A 9 -16.59 -17.84 -9.54
N TYR A 10 -15.61 -18.69 -9.83
CA TYR A 10 -14.51 -19.03 -8.92
C TYR A 10 -13.20 -18.43 -9.46
N ILE A 11 -12.45 -17.77 -8.58
CA ILE A 11 -11.06 -17.38 -8.88
C ILE A 11 -10.26 -18.67 -9.08
N LYS A 12 -9.65 -18.82 -10.26
CA LYS A 12 -8.85 -20.01 -10.62
C LYS A 12 -7.43 -19.99 -10.06
N GLU A 13 -6.95 -18.83 -9.60
CA GLU A 13 -5.55 -18.64 -9.28
C GLU A 13 -5.24 -18.92 -7.81
N THR A 14 -4.18 -19.68 -7.61
CA THR A 14 -3.64 -19.99 -6.29
C THR A 14 -2.80 -18.81 -5.83
N MET A 15 -3.09 -18.30 -4.63
CA MET A 15 -2.23 -17.33 -3.94
C MET A 15 -0.76 -17.76 -4.04
N PRO A 16 0.18 -16.84 -4.32
CA PRO A 16 1.58 -17.18 -4.31
C PRO A 16 1.96 -17.71 -2.93
N ASP A 17 2.75 -18.79 -2.87
CA ASP A 17 3.28 -19.27 -1.60
C ASP A 17 4.18 -18.20 -0.98
N LEU A 18 3.88 -17.72 0.22
CA LEU A 18 4.62 -16.63 0.87
C LEU A 18 5.62 -17.13 1.92
N GLN A 19 5.78 -18.45 2.13
CA GLN A 19 6.61 -18.97 3.21
C GLN A 19 8.08 -18.53 3.10
N SER A 20 8.65 -18.55 1.90
CA SER A 20 10.03 -18.07 1.71
C SER A 20 10.20 -16.58 2.03
N LEU A 21 9.19 -15.74 1.80
CA LEU A 21 9.23 -14.32 2.17
C LEU A 21 9.11 -14.10 3.66
N LYS A 22 8.33 -14.94 4.36
CA LYS A 22 8.28 -14.94 5.83
C LYS A 22 9.63 -15.26 6.44
N VAL A 23 10.37 -16.22 5.86
CA VAL A 23 11.74 -16.53 6.27
C VAL A 23 12.66 -15.32 6.06
N LEU A 24 12.60 -14.68 4.89
CA LEU A 24 13.37 -13.45 4.62
C LEU A 24 12.99 -12.30 5.56
N GLN A 25 11.71 -12.16 5.90
CA GLN A 25 11.27 -11.19 6.91
C GLN A 25 11.88 -11.50 8.28
N GLY A 26 11.89 -12.77 8.68
CA GLY A 26 12.45 -13.23 9.95
C GLY A 26 13.98 -13.05 10.09
N MET A 27 14.71 -12.93 8.97
CA MET A 27 16.13 -12.60 8.97
C MET A 27 16.40 -11.13 9.33
N MET A 28 15.41 -10.24 9.19
CA MET A 28 15.56 -8.83 9.56
C MET A 28 15.40 -8.65 11.07
N SER A 29 16.29 -7.87 11.69
CA SER A 29 16.11 -7.42 13.06
C SER A 29 14.88 -6.50 13.20
N ASN A 30 14.35 -6.38 14.42
CA ASN A 30 13.19 -5.52 14.69
C ASN A 30 13.43 -4.05 14.30
N SER A 31 14.68 -3.55 14.40
CA SER A 31 15.00 -2.18 14.00
C SER A 31 14.96 -1.99 12.48
N ILE A 32 15.40 -3.00 11.71
CA ILE A 32 15.33 -2.99 10.25
C ILE A 32 13.88 -3.09 9.78
N GLN A 33 13.08 -3.98 10.39
CA GLN A 33 11.65 -4.08 10.09
C GLN A 33 10.92 -2.76 10.35
N ARG A 34 11.21 -2.07 11.46
CA ARG A 34 10.65 -0.73 11.72
C ARG A 34 11.05 0.30 10.66
N LYS A 35 12.33 0.32 10.25
CA LYS A 35 12.80 1.21 9.17
C LYS A 35 12.11 0.90 7.84
N PHE A 36 11.89 -0.37 7.54
CA PHE A 36 11.10 -0.80 6.38
C PHE A 36 9.69 -0.22 6.47
N THR A 37 8.99 -0.45 7.58
CA THR A 37 7.61 0.02 7.77
C THR A 37 7.50 1.55 7.70
N LEU A 38 8.44 2.27 8.29
CA LEU A 38 8.47 3.74 8.20
C LEU A 38 8.65 4.23 6.76
N LYS A 39 9.40 3.49 5.94
CA LYS A 39 9.70 3.91 4.56
C LYS A 39 8.65 3.46 3.55
N TYR A 40 8.07 2.29 3.73
CA TYR A 40 7.23 1.63 2.72
C TYR A 40 5.81 1.34 3.21
N GLY A 41 5.52 1.61 4.49
CA GLY A 41 4.25 1.28 5.13
C GLY A 41 4.20 -0.17 5.63
N GLY A 42 3.00 -0.59 6.06
CA GLY A 42 2.67 -1.93 6.57
C GLY A 42 2.62 -3.03 5.50
N ILE A 43 3.36 -2.90 4.40
CA ILE A 43 3.42 -3.93 3.34
C ILE A 43 3.86 -5.29 3.90
N LEU A 44 4.78 -5.29 4.87
CA LEU A 44 5.22 -6.51 5.55
C LEU A 44 4.10 -7.25 6.30
N ASP A 45 3.07 -6.52 6.75
CA ASP A 45 1.95 -7.13 7.49
C ASP A 45 1.07 -7.96 6.56
N LEU A 46 1.07 -7.68 5.25
CA LEU A 46 0.37 -8.47 4.25
C LEU A 46 0.87 -9.93 4.18
N LEU A 47 2.11 -10.21 4.58
CA LEU A 47 2.63 -11.58 4.68
C LEU A 47 1.87 -12.41 5.72
N ARG A 48 1.26 -11.77 6.72
CA ARG A 48 0.59 -12.43 7.85
C ARG A 48 -0.91 -12.62 7.61
N VAL A 49 -1.47 -11.98 6.58
CA VAL A 49 -2.90 -12.05 6.28
C VAL A 49 -3.27 -13.45 5.79
N LEU A 50 -4.15 -14.11 6.56
CA LEU A 50 -4.73 -15.41 6.20
C LEU A 50 -5.93 -15.19 5.27
N VAL A 51 -5.64 -15.12 3.98
CA VAL A 51 -6.64 -14.87 2.94
C VAL A 51 -7.59 -16.06 2.78
N LYS A 52 -8.89 -15.79 2.82
CA LYS A 52 -9.93 -16.70 2.28
C LYS A 52 -10.31 -16.22 0.88
N VAL A 53 -9.81 -16.91 -0.15
CA VAL A 53 -9.98 -16.48 -1.55
C VAL A 53 -11.46 -16.45 -1.95
N GLU A 54 -12.29 -17.27 -1.31
CA GLU A 54 -13.74 -17.31 -1.49
C GLU A 54 -14.41 -15.98 -1.14
N VAL A 55 -13.89 -15.30 -0.12
CA VAL A 55 -14.39 -14.00 0.31
C VAL A 55 -14.10 -12.94 -0.76
N VAL A 56 -12.88 -12.92 -1.30
CA VAL A 56 -12.49 -12.00 -2.39
C VAL A 56 -13.17 -12.37 -3.72
N THR A 57 -13.45 -13.65 -3.92
CA THR A 57 -14.23 -14.13 -5.07
C THR A 57 -15.68 -13.65 -4.99
N ALA A 58 -16.29 -13.73 -3.80
CA ALA A 58 -17.65 -13.26 -3.57
C ALA A 58 -17.75 -11.75 -3.80
N LEU A 59 -16.74 -10.97 -3.39
CA LEU A 59 -16.66 -9.53 -3.66
C LEU A 59 -16.85 -9.19 -5.13
N GLY A 60 -16.06 -9.82 -6.01
CA GLY A 60 -16.12 -9.54 -7.44
C GLY A 60 -17.52 -9.77 -8.05
N GLN A 61 -18.37 -10.58 -7.41
CA GLN A 61 -19.75 -10.83 -7.86
C GLN A 61 -20.71 -9.67 -7.55
N PHE A 62 -20.38 -8.83 -6.57
CA PHE A 62 -21.17 -7.65 -6.22
C PHE A 62 -20.60 -6.37 -6.83
N TYR A 63 -19.49 -6.45 -7.57
CA TYR A 63 -18.91 -5.30 -8.24
C TYR A 63 -19.83 -4.78 -9.35
N ASP A 64 -20.12 -3.49 -9.29
CA ASP A 64 -20.84 -2.71 -10.30
C ASP A 64 -19.82 -1.83 -11.05
N PRO A 65 -19.44 -2.18 -12.30
CA PRO A 65 -18.44 -1.43 -13.04
C PRO A 65 -18.80 0.02 -13.36
N PRO A 66 -20.06 0.37 -13.70
CA PRO A 66 -20.45 1.77 -13.92
C PRO A 66 -20.25 2.66 -12.69
N LEU A 67 -20.55 2.16 -11.49
CA LEU A 67 -20.43 2.92 -10.25
C LEU A 67 -19.08 2.77 -9.54
N LEU A 68 -18.20 1.88 -10.02
CA LEU A 68 -16.92 1.54 -9.40
C LEU A 68 -17.09 1.20 -7.91
N CYS A 69 -18.14 0.44 -7.56
CA CYS A 69 -18.43 0.08 -6.18
C CYS A 69 -19.00 -1.34 -6.07
N LEU A 70 -19.08 -1.85 -4.85
CA LEU A 70 -19.73 -3.10 -4.53
C LEU A 70 -21.17 -2.81 -4.12
N LEU A 71 -22.12 -3.30 -4.92
CA LEU A 71 -23.54 -3.06 -4.72
C LEU A 71 -24.21 -4.26 -4.05
N PHE A 72 -24.61 -4.07 -2.78
CA PHE A 72 -25.44 -5.01 -2.04
C PHE A 72 -26.89 -4.52 -2.05
N GLN A 73 -27.82 -5.37 -1.58
CA GLN A 73 -29.25 -5.05 -1.62
C GLN A 73 -29.63 -3.80 -0.81
N TYR A 74 -28.90 -3.51 0.27
CA TYR A 74 -29.26 -2.46 1.24
C TYR A 74 -28.16 -1.43 1.48
N PHE A 75 -26.98 -1.62 0.90
CA PHE A 75 -25.85 -0.70 1.08
C PHE A 75 -24.88 -0.85 -0.09
N LEU A 76 -24.03 0.16 -0.26
CA LEU A 76 -22.91 0.15 -1.18
C LEU A 76 -21.60 0.22 -0.38
N LEU A 77 -20.55 -0.41 -0.90
CA LEU A 77 -19.19 -0.24 -0.41
C LEU A 77 -18.30 0.20 -1.57
N ALA A 78 -17.55 1.28 -1.39
CA ALA A 78 -16.57 1.74 -2.37
C ALA A 78 -15.19 1.72 -1.71
N LEU A 79 -14.17 1.30 -2.46
CA LEU A 79 -12.80 1.32 -1.98
C LEU A 79 -12.29 2.76 -2.13
N THR A 80 -11.89 3.40 -1.03
CA THR A 80 -11.39 4.78 -1.05
C THR A 80 -9.87 4.85 -0.89
N LEU A 81 -9.28 5.98 -1.30
CA LEU A 81 -7.85 6.22 -1.14
C LEU A 81 -7.48 6.26 0.34
N GLU A 82 -8.30 6.88 1.17
CA GLU A 82 -8.07 7.07 2.60
C GLU A 82 -8.04 5.72 3.33
N GLU A 83 -8.99 4.83 3.04
CA GLU A 83 -9.05 3.51 3.66
C GLU A 83 -7.88 2.63 3.22
N PHE A 84 -7.54 2.61 1.93
CA PHE A 84 -6.40 1.84 1.43
C PHE A 84 -5.07 2.36 2.01
N GLY A 85 -4.91 3.68 2.09
CA GLY A 85 -3.74 4.30 2.71
C GLY A 85 -3.60 3.92 4.18
N LEU A 86 -4.72 3.85 4.90
CA LEU A 86 -4.76 3.41 6.30
C LEU A 86 -4.36 1.94 6.46
N TYR A 87 -4.86 1.04 5.61
CA TYR A 87 -4.51 -0.40 5.69
C TYR A 87 -3.06 -0.69 5.33
N LEU A 88 -2.47 0.10 4.43
CA LEU A 88 -1.07 0.00 4.07
C LEU A 88 -0.16 0.81 4.99
N TYR A 89 -0.69 1.56 5.96
CA TYR A 89 0.06 2.48 6.81
C TYR A 89 1.04 3.35 6.00
N ILE A 90 0.63 3.83 4.82
CA ILE A 90 1.54 4.61 3.96
C ILE A 90 1.84 5.95 4.68
N PRO A 91 3.12 6.35 4.78
CA PRO A 91 3.49 7.66 5.32
C PRO A 91 2.77 8.81 4.61
N LYS A 92 2.32 9.83 5.36
CA LYS A 92 1.54 10.96 4.81
C LYS A 92 2.38 12.01 4.06
N ASP A 93 3.70 11.91 4.13
CA ASP A 93 4.67 12.87 3.58
C ASP A 93 5.07 12.57 2.12
N ARG A 94 4.29 11.77 1.39
CA ARG A 94 4.55 11.44 -0.03
C ARG A 94 4.42 12.67 -0.92
N LYS A 95 5.25 12.72 -1.97
CA LYS A 95 5.32 13.82 -2.94
C LYS A 95 4.20 13.81 -3.99
N GLY A 96 3.02 13.32 -3.61
CA GLY A 96 1.85 13.17 -4.49
C GLY A 96 1.70 11.78 -5.10
N PRO A 97 0.64 11.55 -5.90
CA PRO A 97 0.28 10.24 -6.45
C PRO A 97 1.24 9.79 -7.56
N TYR A 98 1.46 8.48 -7.68
CA TYR A 98 2.09 7.92 -8.88
C TYR A 98 1.18 8.10 -10.10
N MET A 99 1.63 8.91 -11.07
CA MET A 99 0.87 9.24 -12.28
C MET A 99 1.20 8.33 -13.48
N GLY A 100 1.84 7.17 -13.27
CA GLY A 100 2.10 6.23 -14.37
C GLY A 100 3.11 6.72 -15.41
N MET A 101 3.92 7.75 -15.11
CA MET A 101 4.83 8.32 -16.11
C MET A 101 5.87 7.30 -16.57
N GLY A 102 5.68 6.83 -17.81
CA GLY A 102 6.27 5.66 -18.48
C GLY A 102 7.78 5.70 -18.75
N LYS A 103 8.59 6.10 -17.78
CA LYS A 103 10.04 5.89 -17.86
C LYS A 103 10.35 4.44 -17.49
N LYS A 104 10.53 3.60 -18.50
CA LYS A 104 11.06 2.24 -18.32
C LYS A 104 12.43 2.33 -17.64
N VAL A 105 12.56 1.67 -16.49
CA VAL A 105 13.80 1.64 -15.73
C VAL A 105 14.85 0.88 -16.54
N LYS A 106 16.01 1.52 -16.76
CA LYS A 106 17.15 0.84 -17.38
C LYS A 106 17.68 -0.22 -16.41
N PRO A 107 17.92 -1.48 -16.84
CA PRO A 107 18.42 -2.53 -15.96
C PRO A 107 19.68 -2.14 -15.17
N LYS A 108 20.57 -1.35 -15.79
CA LYS A 108 21.74 -0.78 -15.11
C LYS A 108 21.39 0.03 -13.85
N ASN A 109 20.36 0.88 -13.93
CA ASN A 109 19.92 1.70 -12.80
C ASN A 109 19.27 0.83 -11.71
N LEU A 110 18.52 -0.19 -12.13
CA LEU A 110 17.94 -1.17 -11.21
C LEU A 110 19.04 -1.95 -10.48
N ALA A 111 20.07 -2.44 -11.19
CA ALA A 111 21.18 -3.17 -10.60
C ALA A 111 21.91 -2.34 -9.54
N MET A 112 22.20 -1.06 -9.84
CA MET A 112 22.79 -0.14 -8.86
C MET A 112 21.90 0.03 -7.62
N THR A 113 20.58 0.16 -7.83
CA THR A 113 19.60 0.31 -6.76
C THR A 113 19.55 -0.92 -5.86
N LEU A 114 19.61 -2.11 -6.46
CA LEU A 114 19.61 -3.39 -5.74
C LEU A 114 21.00 -3.78 -5.20
N GLY A 115 22.04 -2.95 -5.38
CA GLY A 115 23.39 -3.23 -4.91
C GLY A 115 24.01 -4.48 -5.52
N MET A 116 23.74 -4.76 -6.80
CA MET A 116 24.20 -5.97 -7.49
C MET A 116 24.87 -5.66 -8.86
N PRO A 117 25.72 -6.57 -9.38
CA PRO A 117 26.33 -6.39 -10.69
C PRO A 117 25.29 -6.30 -11.80
N THR A 118 25.54 -5.43 -12.79
CA THR A 118 24.59 -5.23 -13.91
C THR A 118 24.50 -6.46 -14.80
N GLU A 119 25.63 -7.13 -15.01
CA GLU A 119 25.79 -8.34 -15.82
C GLU A 119 25.00 -9.51 -15.22
N ASP A 120 25.07 -9.67 -13.89
CA ASP A 120 24.31 -10.67 -13.14
C ASP A 120 22.81 -10.42 -13.32
N LEU A 121 22.34 -9.19 -13.05
CA LEU A 121 20.94 -8.83 -13.25
C LEU A 121 20.48 -9.07 -14.69
N LEU A 122 21.24 -8.65 -15.70
CA LEU A 122 20.88 -8.81 -17.11
C LEU A 122 20.76 -10.27 -17.51
N SER A 123 21.61 -11.16 -17.00
CA SER A 123 21.52 -12.61 -17.27
C SER A 123 20.24 -13.26 -16.71
N HIS A 124 19.64 -12.61 -15.71
CA HIS A 124 18.41 -13.03 -15.04
C HIS A 124 17.17 -12.20 -15.41
N TYR A 125 17.34 -11.12 -16.18
CA TYR A 125 16.28 -10.29 -16.73
C TYR A 125 15.74 -10.96 -18.00
N LYS A 126 14.67 -11.74 -17.85
CA LYS A 126 14.16 -12.65 -18.88
C LYS A 126 12.78 -12.25 -19.35
N GLU A 127 12.43 -12.75 -20.52
CA GLU A 127 11.07 -12.72 -21.04
C GLU A 127 10.35 -14.02 -20.66
N ASP A 128 9.18 -13.90 -20.04
CA ASP A 128 8.27 -14.98 -19.69
C ASP A 128 6.90 -14.62 -20.27
N ARG A 129 6.40 -15.43 -21.23
CA ARG A 129 5.10 -15.19 -21.89
C ARG A 129 4.97 -13.76 -22.45
N ASP A 130 5.98 -13.32 -23.19
CA ASP A 130 6.08 -11.96 -23.79
C ASP A 130 6.16 -10.81 -22.77
N ILE A 131 6.39 -11.13 -21.48
CA ILE A 131 6.53 -10.16 -20.39
C ILE A 131 7.95 -10.19 -19.87
N GLN A 132 8.62 -9.05 -19.91
CA GLN A 132 9.97 -8.91 -19.36
C GLN A 132 9.94 -8.74 -17.83
N GLY A 133 10.91 -9.32 -17.14
CA GLY A 133 11.03 -9.22 -15.69
C GLY A 133 12.08 -10.16 -15.09
N ILE A 134 11.92 -10.46 -13.81
CA ILE A 134 12.90 -11.19 -13.01
C ILE A 134 12.18 -12.28 -12.19
N LYS A 135 12.74 -13.49 -12.18
CA LYS A 135 12.20 -14.59 -11.37
C LYS A 135 12.37 -14.30 -9.88
N ARG A 136 11.30 -14.53 -9.10
CA ARG A 136 11.31 -14.41 -7.63
C ARG A 136 12.43 -15.23 -6.98
N SER A 137 12.62 -16.47 -7.41
CA SER A 137 13.63 -17.37 -6.83
C SER A 137 15.06 -16.84 -6.95
N TYR A 138 15.36 -16.12 -8.02
CA TYR A 138 16.64 -15.45 -8.19
C TYR A 138 16.80 -14.31 -7.19
N LEU A 139 15.81 -13.41 -7.10
CA LEU A 139 15.84 -12.27 -6.16
C LEU A 139 15.95 -12.74 -4.71
N GLU A 140 15.20 -13.78 -4.31
CA GLU A 140 15.33 -14.36 -2.98
C GLU A 140 16.71 -14.99 -2.75
N GLY A 141 17.28 -15.63 -3.78
CA GLY A 141 18.64 -16.15 -3.73
C GLY A 141 19.67 -15.06 -3.51
N VAL A 142 19.51 -13.91 -4.18
CA VAL A 142 20.36 -12.73 -3.97
C VAL A 142 20.21 -12.21 -2.53
N ALA A 143 18.97 -12.04 -2.05
CA ALA A 143 18.70 -11.58 -0.69
C ALA A 143 19.38 -12.49 0.36
N ARG A 144 19.29 -13.82 0.23
CA ARG A 144 19.93 -14.77 1.15
C ARG A 144 21.46 -14.71 1.15
N ARG A 145 22.09 -14.26 0.06
CA ARG A 145 23.56 -14.12 -0.04
C ARG A 145 24.07 -12.79 0.52
N MET A 146 23.17 -11.85 0.79
CA MET A 146 23.52 -10.58 1.44
C MET A 146 23.55 -10.80 2.95
N ASP A 147 24.68 -11.32 3.45
CA ASP A 147 24.92 -11.54 4.88
C ASP A 147 25.59 -10.32 5.54
N GLY A 148 25.23 -10.06 6.81
CA GLY A 148 25.96 -9.24 7.79
C GLY A 148 26.15 -7.74 7.51
N ASP A 149 25.29 -6.91 8.11
CA ASP A 149 25.43 -5.48 8.47
C ASP A 149 25.77 -4.41 7.41
N GLU A 150 26.57 -4.66 6.38
CA GLU A 150 26.98 -3.60 5.44
C GLU A 150 26.00 -3.38 4.28
N ARG A 151 25.16 -4.37 3.95
CA ARG A 151 24.28 -4.34 2.76
C ARG A 151 22.78 -4.46 3.06
N TRP A 152 22.36 -4.15 4.29
CA TRP A 152 20.94 -4.18 4.66
C TRP A 152 20.05 -3.27 3.81
N GLY A 153 20.58 -2.15 3.32
CA GLY A 153 19.84 -1.28 2.39
C GLY A 153 19.42 -2.02 1.12
N SER A 154 20.37 -2.69 0.46
CA SER A 154 20.13 -3.49 -0.74
C SER A 154 19.25 -4.71 -0.45
N TYR A 155 19.42 -5.35 0.71
CA TYR A 155 18.54 -6.44 1.14
C TYR A 155 17.08 -5.98 1.23
N VAL A 156 16.84 -4.85 1.91
CA VAL A 156 15.53 -4.23 2.04
C VAL A 156 14.95 -3.87 0.69
N ASP A 157 15.77 -3.33 -0.22
CA ASP A 157 15.35 -2.97 -1.57
C ASP A 157 14.96 -4.18 -2.43
N ILE A 158 15.68 -5.29 -2.31
CA ILE A 158 15.31 -6.55 -2.98
C ILE A 158 14.01 -7.09 -2.40
N LEU A 159 13.86 -7.10 -1.08
CA LEU A 159 12.64 -7.58 -0.45
C LEU A 159 11.44 -6.72 -0.84
N ASP A 160 11.59 -5.40 -0.85
CA ASP A 160 10.58 -4.44 -1.28
C ASP A 160 10.16 -4.69 -2.75
N LEU A 161 11.13 -4.87 -3.65
CA LEU A 161 10.85 -5.22 -5.04
C LEU A 161 10.06 -6.53 -5.17
N ILE A 162 10.42 -7.56 -4.40
CA ILE A 162 9.68 -8.84 -4.40
C ILE A 162 8.26 -8.63 -3.86
N MET A 163 8.10 -7.92 -2.75
CA MET A 163 6.80 -7.65 -2.14
C MET A 163 5.89 -6.87 -3.09
N LEU A 164 6.43 -5.84 -3.76
CA LEU A 164 5.70 -5.06 -4.75
C LEU A 164 5.24 -5.91 -5.94
N GLY A 165 6.11 -6.72 -6.52
CA GLY A 165 5.76 -7.51 -7.70
C GLY A 165 4.97 -8.79 -7.45
N ILE A 166 5.09 -9.38 -6.24
CA ILE A 166 4.44 -10.67 -5.95
C ILE A 166 3.15 -10.50 -5.16
N ILE A 167 3.02 -9.44 -4.35
CA ILE A 167 1.86 -9.26 -3.46
C ILE A 167 1.02 -8.06 -3.88
N LEU A 168 1.65 -6.94 -4.22
CA LEU A 168 0.93 -5.70 -4.50
C LEU A 168 0.46 -5.61 -5.97
N PHE A 169 1.32 -5.97 -6.92
CA PHE A 169 1.03 -5.96 -8.36
C PHE A 169 1.32 -7.33 -9.00
N PRO A 170 0.66 -8.41 -8.56
CA PRO A 170 0.90 -9.74 -9.11
C PRO A 170 0.39 -9.87 -10.54
N ASN A 171 1.29 -10.07 -11.50
CA ASN A 171 0.90 -10.34 -12.90
C ASN A 171 1.21 -11.77 -13.34
N VAL A 172 2.41 -12.26 -13.01
CA VAL A 172 2.91 -13.58 -13.38
C VAL A 172 3.38 -14.29 -12.11
N VAL A 173 2.84 -15.49 -11.84
CA VAL A 173 3.17 -16.27 -10.64
C VAL A 173 4.69 -16.44 -10.47
N ASN A 174 5.20 -16.09 -9.29
CA ASN A 174 6.63 -16.16 -8.93
C ASN A 174 7.57 -15.34 -9.85
N PHE A 175 7.06 -14.25 -10.43
CA PHE A 175 7.81 -13.39 -11.33
C PHE A 175 7.48 -11.92 -11.09
N VAL A 176 8.53 -11.10 -10.99
CA VAL A 176 8.41 -9.65 -10.84
C VAL A 176 8.58 -9.04 -12.23
N ASP A 177 7.49 -8.55 -12.80
CA ASP A 177 7.50 -7.98 -14.15
C ASP A 177 8.04 -6.56 -14.21
N VAL A 178 8.20 -6.05 -15.44
CA VAL A 178 8.68 -4.69 -15.70
C VAL A 178 7.77 -3.60 -15.11
N SER A 179 6.46 -3.85 -14.98
CA SER A 179 5.51 -2.88 -14.41
C SER A 179 5.79 -2.71 -12.92
N ALA A 180 5.90 -3.80 -12.17
CA ALA A 180 6.27 -3.79 -10.77
C ALA A 180 7.66 -3.19 -10.53
N ILE A 181 8.63 -3.48 -11.41
CA ILE A 181 9.98 -2.89 -11.37
C ILE A 181 9.93 -1.37 -11.54
N ASN A 182 9.14 -0.87 -12.48
CA ASN A 182 9.00 0.57 -12.72
C ASN A 182 8.35 1.27 -11.52
N ILE A 183 7.30 0.66 -10.96
CA ILE A 183 6.63 1.17 -9.76
C ILE A 183 7.60 1.22 -8.58
N PHE A 184 8.31 0.12 -8.29
CA PHE A 184 9.33 0.06 -7.25
C PHE A 184 10.35 1.19 -7.38
N TRP A 185 10.91 1.37 -8.58
CA TRP A 185 11.93 2.37 -8.81
C TRP A 185 11.39 3.79 -8.56
N VAL A 186 10.18 4.08 -9.01
CA VAL A 186 9.56 5.40 -8.83
C VAL A 186 9.19 5.65 -7.36
N VAL A 187 8.56 4.69 -6.67
CA VAL A 187 8.24 4.82 -5.23
C VAL A 187 9.52 5.05 -4.42
N LYS A 188 10.58 4.29 -4.70
CA LYS A 188 11.84 4.40 -3.96
C LYS A 188 12.59 5.71 -4.21
N ASN A 189 12.64 6.19 -5.46
CA ASN A 189 13.47 7.35 -5.82
C ASN A 189 12.72 8.68 -5.81
N LEU A 190 11.39 8.67 -6.00
CA LEU A 190 10.56 9.88 -6.07
C LEU A 190 9.60 10.02 -4.88
N GLU A 191 9.56 9.05 -3.96
CA GLU A 191 8.74 9.09 -2.74
C GLU A 191 7.26 9.38 -3.03
N VAL A 192 6.75 8.81 -4.12
CA VAL A 192 5.35 8.97 -4.53
C VAL A 192 4.43 8.00 -3.79
N ASP A 193 3.15 8.38 -3.72
CA ASP A 193 2.10 7.54 -3.16
C ASP A 193 1.66 6.45 -4.14
N LEU A 194 1.68 5.22 -3.64
CA LEU A 194 1.31 4.00 -4.35
C LEU A 194 -0.20 3.71 -4.27
N VAL A 195 -0.90 4.22 -3.25
CA VAL A 195 -2.30 3.91 -2.98
C VAL A 195 -3.19 4.11 -4.20
N PRO A 196 -3.10 5.23 -4.96
CA PRO A 196 -3.92 5.42 -6.14
C PRO A 196 -3.70 4.34 -7.20
N THR A 197 -2.47 3.87 -7.37
CA THR A 197 -2.12 2.84 -8.36
C THR A 197 -2.70 1.48 -7.96
N LEU A 198 -2.61 1.14 -6.68
CA LEU A 198 -3.21 -0.08 -6.14
C LEU A 198 -4.73 -0.07 -6.29
N LEU A 199 -5.35 1.07 -6.00
CA LEU A 199 -6.79 1.22 -6.11
C LEU A 199 -7.26 1.04 -7.56
N VAL A 200 -6.56 1.67 -8.52
CA VAL A 200 -6.83 1.48 -9.95
C VAL A 200 -6.66 0.02 -10.37
N ASP A 201 -5.61 -0.65 -9.91
CA ASP A 201 -5.34 -2.07 -10.23
C ASP A 201 -6.43 -3.01 -9.67
N VAL A 202 -6.92 -2.73 -8.45
CA VAL A 202 -8.06 -3.45 -7.88
C VAL A 202 -9.33 -3.22 -8.70
N TYR A 203 -9.68 -1.97 -9.04
CA TYR A 203 -10.87 -1.68 -9.85
C TYR A 203 -10.80 -2.28 -11.25
N TYR A 204 -9.63 -2.22 -11.88
CA TYR A 204 -9.38 -2.84 -13.17
C TYR A 204 -9.59 -4.36 -13.11
N THR A 205 -9.03 -5.01 -12.09
CA THR A 205 -9.17 -6.45 -11.89
C THR A 205 -10.62 -6.86 -11.59
N MET A 206 -11.32 -6.10 -10.76
CA MET A 206 -12.74 -6.33 -10.47
C MET A 206 -13.61 -6.18 -11.72
N ARG A 207 -13.29 -5.22 -12.60
CA ARG A 207 -13.98 -5.05 -13.89
C ARG A 207 -13.77 -6.23 -14.83
N ILE A 208 -12.55 -6.74 -14.97
CA ILE A 208 -12.26 -7.95 -15.75
C ILE A 208 -13.07 -9.12 -15.21
N PHE A 209 -13.08 -9.29 -13.89
CA PHE A 209 -13.81 -10.36 -13.22
C PHE A 209 -15.33 -10.24 -13.45
N HIS A 210 -15.90 -9.05 -13.34
CA HIS A 210 -17.32 -8.79 -13.62
C HIS A 210 -17.69 -9.11 -15.08
N ASN A 211 -16.83 -8.75 -16.03
CA ASN A 211 -17.05 -9.02 -17.46
C ASN A 211 -16.95 -10.51 -17.82
N ARG A 212 -16.70 -11.39 -16.83
CA ARG A 212 -16.57 -12.85 -17.00
C ARG A 212 -15.49 -13.24 -18.00
N GLU A 213 -14.56 -12.34 -18.28
CA GLU A 213 -13.33 -12.67 -18.97
C GLU A 213 -12.64 -13.71 -18.10
N LYS A 214 -12.39 -14.91 -18.64
CA LYS A 214 -11.71 -15.98 -17.91
C LYS A 214 -10.36 -15.42 -17.47
N GLY A 215 -10.26 -15.04 -16.21
CA GLY A 215 -9.14 -14.26 -15.69
C GLY A 215 -8.80 -14.68 -14.27
N SER A 216 -7.56 -14.41 -13.92
CA SER A 216 -7.10 -14.50 -12.55
C SER A 216 -7.18 -13.14 -11.85
N LEU A 217 -7.25 -13.14 -10.52
CA LEU A 217 -7.23 -11.90 -9.76
C LEU A 217 -5.78 -11.41 -9.68
N ARG A 218 -5.44 -10.42 -10.51
CA ARG A 218 -4.08 -9.87 -10.66
C ARG A 218 -3.78 -8.68 -9.75
N CYS A 219 -4.65 -8.41 -8.77
CA CYS A 219 -4.46 -7.34 -7.81
C CYS A 219 -4.05 -7.87 -6.43
N CYS A 220 -3.79 -6.96 -5.49
CA CYS A 220 -3.43 -7.31 -4.12
C CYS A 220 -4.59 -7.99 -3.38
N ILE A 221 -4.63 -9.33 -3.42
CA ILE A 221 -5.62 -10.16 -2.71
C ILE A 221 -5.57 -9.95 -1.19
N PRO A 222 -4.40 -9.95 -0.51
CA PRO A 222 -4.35 -9.76 0.94
C PRO A 222 -4.96 -8.43 1.40
N LEU A 223 -4.63 -7.34 0.71
CA LEU A 223 -5.15 -6.01 1.04
C LEU A 223 -6.66 -5.94 0.81
N SER A 224 -7.13 -6.46 -0.33
CA SER A 224 -8.57 -6.51 -0.65
C SER A 224 -9.35 -7.33 0.38
N TYR A 225 -8.80 -8.46 0.80
CA TYR A 225 -9.38 -9.31 1.84
C TYR A 225 -9.44 -8.60 3.20
N GLN A 226 -8.36 -7.93 3.60
CA GLN A 226 -8.29 -7.21 4.88
C GLN A 226 -9.29 -6.04 4.92
N TRP A 227 -9.33 -5.23 3.85
CA TRP A 227 -10.29 -4.14 3.71
C TRP A 227 -11.73 -4.64 3.76
N PHE A 228 -12.05 -5.73 3.08
CA PHE A 228 -13.44 -6.20 3.08
C PHE A 228 -13.84 -6.87 4.39
N SER A 229 -12.92 -7.65 4.96
CA SER A 229 -13.16 -8.31 6.25
C SER A 229 -13.41 -7.27 7.34
N SER A 230 -12.67 -6.15 7.35
CA SER A 230 -12.93 -5.10 8.34
C SER A 230 -14.35 -4.53 8.19
N HIS A 231 -14.86 -4.37 6.97
CA HIS A 231 -16.21 -3.86 6.71
C HIS A 231 -17.32 -4.83 7.10
N LEU A 232 -17.13 -6.13 6.87
CA LEU A 232 -18.10 -7.15 7.25
C LEU A 232 -18.08 -7.44 8.76
N TYR A 233 -16.90 -7.41 9.37
CA TYR A 233 -16.68 -7.78 10.76
C TYR A 233 -16.46 -6.56 11.66
N LYS A 234 -17.04 -5.39 11.34
CA LYS A 234 -16.99 -4.17 12.18
C LYS A 234 -17.39 -4.41 13.66
N ASN A 235 -18.04 -5.53 13.98
CA ASN A 235 -18.35 -5.97 15.37
C ASN A 235 -17.35 -6.97 16.02
N ILE A 236 -16.29 -7.42 15.33
CA ILE A 236 -15.30 -8.39 15.85
C ILE A 236 -13.89 -7.79 15.97
N HIS A 237 -13.69 -6.53 15.60
CA HIS A 237 -12.40 -5.85 15.83
C HIS A 237 -12.06 -5.60 17.32
N MET A 238 -12.98 -5.85 18.25
CA MET A 238 -12.66 -5.89 19.69
C MET A 238 -12.02 -7.23 20.15
N ILE A 239 -12.03 -8.29 19.34
CA ILE A 239 -11.61 -9.63 19.80
C ILE A 239 -10.21 -10.02 19.31
N GLU A 240 -9.78 -9.63 18.11
CA GLU A 240 -8.53 -10.18 17.53
C GLU A 240 -7.27 -9.33 17.69
N ILE A 241 -7.36 -8.05 18.05
CA ILE A 241 -6.15 -7.23 18.33
C ILE A 241 -5.39 -7.74 19.57
N LYS A 242 -6.06 -8.46 20.49
CA LYS A 242 -5.39 -9.14 21.61
C LYS A 242 -4.49 -10.31 21.20
N SER A 243 -4.66 -10.87 20.00
CA SER A 243 -4.00 -12.12 19.60
C SER A 243 -2.70 -11.95 18.80
N LEU A 244 -2.33 -10.73 18.40
CA LEU A 244 -1.16 -10.46 17.53
C LEU A 244 0.14 -10.13 18.29
N CYS A 245 0.16 -10.24 19.63
CA CYS A 245 1.36 -10.09 20.46
C CYS A 245 1.55 -11.27 21.43
N PRO A 246 2.41 -12.26 21.15
CA PRO A 246 2.69 -13.37 22.07
C PRO A 246 3.62 -13.01 23.25
N SER A 247 4.03 -11.75 23.42
CA SER A 247 4.98 -11.37 24.49
C SER A 247 4.33 -11.11 25.85
N MET A 248 3.03 -11.35 26.00
CA MET A 248 2.37 -11.36 27.31
C MET A 248 1.82 -12.76 27.54
N LYS A 249 2.72 -13.66 27.97
CA LYS A 249 2.30 -14.94 28.57
C LYS A 249 1.49 -14.67 29.83
N ASP A 250 0.46 -15.47 30.01
CA ASP A 250 -0.45 -15.51 31.15
C ASP A 250 0.26 -15.28 32.50
N GLN A 251 0.00 -14.13 33.08
CA GLN A 251 -0.18 -14.04 34.52
C GLN A 251 -1.69 -13.85 34.72
N SER A 252 -2.33 -14.79 35.42
CA SER A 252 -3.66 -14.56 35.95
C SER A 252 -3.57 -13.40 36.94
N TYR A 253 -3.83 -12.20 36.45
CA TYR A 253 -4.18 -11.12 37.33
C TYR A 253 -5.63 -11.33 37.69
N ASP A 254 -5.88 -11.71 38.95
CA ASP A 254 -7.10 -11.28 39.63
C ASP A 254 -7.27 -9.80 39.31
N THR A 255 -8.27 -9.45 38.52
CA THR A 255 -8.59 -8.05 38.23
C THR A 255 -8.80 -7.35 39.56
N PRO A 256 -7.93 -6.41 39.96
CA PRO A 256 -8.27 -5.52 41.06
C PRO A 256 -9.53 -4.79 40.61
N ASN A 257 -10.53 -4.69 41.48
CA ASN A 257 -11.66 -3.80 41.26
C ASN A 257 -11.12 -2.45 40.75
N PRO A 258 -11.72 -1.85 39.70
CA PRO A 258 -11.28 -0.58 39.19
C PRO A 258 -11.13 0.39 40.36
N ILE A 259 -9.92 0.95 40.54
CA ILE A 259 -9.75 2.05 41.48
C ILE A 259 -10.77 3.11 41.05
N PRO A 260 -11.69 3.53 41.92
CA PRO A 260 -12.68 4.53 41.54
C PRO A 260 -11.93 5.82 41.23
N VAL A 261 -11.70 6.11 39.96
CA VAL A 261 -11.32 7.45 39.51
C VAL A 261 -12.46 8.35 39.96
N SER A 262 -12.13 9.43 40.67
CA SER A 262 -13.17 10.32 41.19
C SER A 262 -13.96 10.89 40.02
N ILE A 263 -15.28 11.04 40.17
CA ILE A 263 -16.15 11.63 39.14
C ILE A 263 -15.59 12.98 38.66
N GLN A 264 -14.94 13.72 39.56
CA GLN A 264 -14.25 14.97 39.31
C GLN A 264 -13.10 14.86 38.29
N GLU A 265 -12.25 13.82 38.37
CA GLU A 265 -11.13 13.62 37.43
C GLU A 265 -11.64 13.27 36.03
N VAL A 266 -12.71 12.49 35.94
CA VAL A 266 -13.35 12.15 34.66
C VAL A 266 -13.93 13.39 33.99
N ASP A 267 -14.58 14.26 34.75
CA ASP A 267 -15.18 15.49 34.20
C ASP A 267 -14.10 16.54 33.82
N ASN A 268 -12.99 16.59 34.57
CA ASN A 268 -11.82 17.39 34.20
C ASN A 268 -11.15 16.88 32.90
N LEU A 269 -11.10 15.57 32.70
CA LEU A 269 -10.59 14.97 31.47
C LEU A 269 -11.51 15.26 30.27
N LYS A 270 -12.83 15.11 30.46
CA LYS A 270 -13.82 15.44 29.40
C LYS A 270 -13.73 16.89 28.97
N SER A 271 -13.65 17.82 29.91
CA SER A 271 -13.50 19.25 29.57
C SER A 271 -12.18 19.56 28.86
N THR A 272 -11.10 18.84 29.20
CA THR A 272 -9.82 18.97 28.50
C THR A 272 -9.90 18.45 27.07
N ILE A 273 -10.59 17.32 26.83
CA ILE A 273 -10.80 16.76 25.49
C ILE A 273 -11.55 17.74 24.60
N VAL A 274 -12.69 18.28 25.07
CA VAL A 274 -13.49 19.24 24.30
C VAL A 274 -12.69 20.47 23.91
N ARG A 275 -11.85 20.98 24.81
CA ARG A 275 -10.97 22.12 24.52
C ARG A 275 -9.91 21.78 23.47
N LEU A 276 -9.29 20.60 23.55
CA LEU A 276 -8.30 20.16 22.58
C LEU A 276 -8.92 19.92 21.19
N GLU A 277 -10.17 19.45 21.14
CA GLU A 277 -10.91 19.31 19.88
C GLU A 277 -11.15 20.67 19.21
N GLN A 278 -11.56 21.69 19.98
CA GLN A 278 -11.73 23.06 19.49
C GLN A 278 -10.40 23.69 19.02
N ASP A 279 -9.33 23.49 19.78
CA ASP A 279 -8.00 23.98 19.40
C ASP A 279 -7.52 23.32 18.10
N ASN A 280 -7.80 22.02 17.92
CA ASN A 280 -7.45 21.31 16.69
C ASN A 280 -8.24 21.82 15.47
N GLU A 281 -9.54 22.06 15.61
CA GLU A 281 -10.36 22.66 14.55
C GLU A 281 -9.86 24.06 14.17
N SER A 282 -9.48 24.88 15.15
CA SER A 282 -8.92 26.22 14.91
C SER A 282 -7.57 26.15 14.18
N LEU A 283 -6.70 25.21 14.56
CA LEU A 283 -5.42 25.00 13.89
C LEU A 283 -5.59 24.49 12.46
N GLU A 284 -6.55 23.60 12.21
CA GLU A 284 -6.87 23.13 10.86
C GLU A 284 -7.33 24.27 9.95
N HIS A 285 -8.20 25.17 10.46
CA HIS A 285 -8.61 26.36 9.73
C HIS A 285 -7.43 27.30 9.45
N SER A 286 -6.58 27.56 10.45
CA SER A 286 -5.41 28.41 10.29
C SER A 286 -4.40 27.83 9.28
N LEU A 287 -4.22 26.50 9.26
CA LEU A 287 -3.37 25.83 8.28
C LEU A 287 -3.93 25.96 6.87
N TYR A 288 -5.25 25.86 6.71
CA TYR A 288 -5.93 26.05 5.43
C TYR A 288 -5.71 27.47 4.89
N ASP A 289 -5.93 28.49 5.72
CA ASP A 289 -5.74 29.90 5.36
C ASP A 289 -4.28 30.19 4.97
N ALA A 290 -3.33 29.73 5.79
CA ALA A 290 -1.90 29.90 5.51
C ALA A 290 -1.47 29.21 4.20
N THR A 291 -2.07 28.05 3.90
CA THR A 291 -1.83 27.34 2.64
C THR A 291 -2.39 28.11 1.45
N TYR A 292 -3.59 28.68 1.59
CA TYR A 292 -4.20 29.50 0.57
C TYR A 292 -3.37 30.76 0.28
N GLU A 293 -2.96 31.49 1.32
CA GLU A 293 -2.10 32.67 1.19
C GLU A 293 -0.76 32.34 0.52
N LYS A 294 -0.12 31.24 0.93
CA LYS A 294 1.13 30.78 0.33
C LYS A 294 0.98 30.52 -1.17
N ASN A 295 -0.13 29.89 -1.57
CA ASN A 295 -0.39 29.60 -2.98
C ASN A 295 -0.64 30.88 -3.78
N GLN A 296 -1.36 31.85 -3.20
CA GLN A 296 -1.59 33.15 -3.83
C GLN A 296 -0.27 33.91 -4.05
N ILE A 297 0.60 33.96 -3.04
CA ILE A 297 1.92 34.59 -3.16
C ILE A 297 2.77 33.89 -4.22
N SER A 298 2.73 32.54 -4.26
CA SER A 298 3.46 31.77 -5.28
C SER A 298 2.98 32.10 -6.69
N TYR A 299 1.68 32.31 -6.89
CA TYR A 299 1.13 32.69 -8.17
C TYR A 299 1.59 34.11 -8.58
N ASP A 300 1.51 35.06 -7.66
CA ASP A 300 1.93 36.45 -7.93
C ASP A 300 3.43 36.55 -8.25
N LEU A 301 4.26 35.75 -7.60
CA LEU A 301 5.69 35.64 -7.91
C LEU A 301 5.93 35.13 -9.34
N GLN A 302 5.21 34.08 -9.75
CA GLN A 302 5.32 33.56 -11.13
C GLN A 302 4.90 34.59 -12.19
N GLN A 303 3.87 35.38 -11.92
CA GLN A 303 3.46 36.45 -12.84
C GLN A 303 4.52 37.55 -12.94
N LYS A 304 5.13 37.94 -11.81
CA LYS A 304 6.21 38.92 -11.81
C LYS A 304 7.47 38.43 -12.52
N ASP A 305 7.85 37.17 -12.33
CA ASP A 305 8.99 36.56 -13.03
C ASP A 305 8.78 36.56 -14.54
N LYS A 306 7.56 36.23 -14.99
CA LYS A 306 7.21 36.28 -16.41
C LYS A 306 7.29 37.70 -16.97
N GLN A 307 6.74 38.68 -16.26
CA GLN A 307 6.80 40.09 -16.67
C GLN A 307 8.23 40.64 -16.70
N LEU A 308 9.08 40.21 -15.77
CA LEU A 308 10.49 40.59 -15.75
C LEU A 308 11.26 39.99 -16.93
N LEU A 309 10.94 38.75 -17.33
CA LEU A 309 11.51 38.10 -18.51
C LEU A 309 11.12 38.85 -19.80
N GLU A 310 9.85 39.21 -19.94
CA GLU A 310 9.34 40.00 -21.08
C GLU A 310 10.02 41.38 -21.16
N ASN A 311 10.16 42.09 -20.03
CA ASN A 311 10.87 43.37 -20.00
C ASN A 311 12.37 43.25 -20.33
N MET A 312 13.02 42.14 -19.96
CA MET A 312 14.42 41.89 -20.30
C MET A 312 14.60 41.61 -21.80
N GLU A 313 13.65 40.92 -22.43
CA GLU A 313 13.65 40.70 -23.89
C GLU A 313 13.45 42.02 -24.65
N GLU A 314 12.59 42.93 -24.16
CA GLU A 314 12.38 44.25 -24.77
C GLU A 314 13.60 45.20 -24.65
N LEU A 315 14.44 45.03 -23.62
CA LEU A 315 15.66 45.82 -23.39
C LEU A 315 16.88 45.35 -24.19
N HIS A 316 16.78 44.26 -24.97
CA HIS A 316 17.86 43.71 -25.80
C HIS A 316 17.73 44.01 -27.30
N ILE A 317 17.07 45.13 -27.65
CA ILE A 317 17.09 45.73 -29.01
C ILE A 317 18.27 46.69 -29.17
#